data_AF-A0A0C3A9P4-F1
#
_entry.id   AF-A0A0C3A9P4-F1
#
_cell.length_a   1.000
_cell.length_b   1.000
_cell.length_c   1.000
_cell.angle_alpha   90.00
_cell.angle_beta   90.00
_cell.angle_gamma   90.00
#
_symmetry.space_group_name_H-M   'P 1'
#
loop_
_entity.id
_entity.type
_entity.pdbx_description
1 polymer ?
#
loop_
_entity_poly.entity_id
_entity_poly.type
_entity_poly.pdbx_seq_one_letter_code
_entity_poly.pdbx_strand_id
1 'polypeptide(L)'
;MSLVLDAPKDMTKYMLKGWGFGGGFAPLSIPLLFFAHSFFLAEERLSVSSASEGDVISRASTPPTDVSPPGSPPFHLPAPTEEMIRRREQSDRASQEIGNRMLRGWTMLADECTNNSCFGIPLVRSPGPNPVKECVICGHRYVPDGSSTVLLPTPAGDTPPNETSSTPKGKPSKGPTAPGSSRSKKSPLAPAMGTERTASASTSVSLHLEQALSVLDELLLTATAAGDAQEIGTIADSITKVFAAIKASSSR
;
A
#
# COMPACT_ATOMS: atom_id res chain seq x y z
N MET A 1 27.80 -39.01 -24.78
CA MET A 1 26.97 -39.94 -23.99
C MET A 1 26.01 -39.10 -23.18
N SER A 2 24.86 -38.78 -23.75
CA SER A 2 23.85 -37.91 -23.15
C SER A 2 22.81 -38.78 -22.45
N LEU A 3 22.73 -38.69 -21.13
CA LEU A 3 21.69 -39.37 -20.35
C LEU A 3 20.43 -38.51 -20.36
N VAL A 4 19.44 -38.97 -21.14
CA VAL A 4 18.07 -38.45 -21.12
C VAL A 4 17.37 -39.09 -19.91
N LEU A 5 17.06 -38.28 -18.91
CA LEU A 5 16.19 -38.66 -17.78
C LEU A 5 14.74 -38.42 -18.19
N ASP A 6 14.05 -39.49 -18.57
CA ASP A 6 12.60 -39.51 -18.79
C ASP A 6 11.87 -39.39 -17.43
N ALA A 7 11.04 -38.36 -17.29
CA ALA A 7 10.19 -38.15 -16.13
C ALA A 7 8.83 -38.85 -16.33
N PRO A 8 8.28 -39.56 -15.31
CA PRO A 8 7.03 -40.31 -15.44
C PRO A 8 5.80 -39.39 -15.51
N LYS A 9 4.95 -39.60 -16.52
CA LYS A 9 3.79 -38.77 -16.90
C LYS A 9 2.45 -39.11 -16.24
N ASP A 10 2.39 -40.03 -15.26
CA ASP A 10 1.09 -40.59 -14.82
C ASP A 10 0.91 -40.61 -13.29
N MET A 11 0.86 -39.44 -12.64
CA MET A 11 0.49 -39.34 -11.21
C MET A 11 -0.84 -38.62 -10.95
N THR A 12 -1.57 -38.20 -11.99
CA THR A 12 -2.86 -37.51 -11.85
C THR A 12 -4.07 -38.45 -11.72
N LYS A 13 -3.88 -39.78 -11.77
CA LYS A 13 -5.00 -40.74 -11.78
C LYS A 13 -5.56 -41.11 -10.39
N TYR A 14 -4.96 -40.66 -9.29
CA TYR A 14 -5.29 -41.21 -7.95
C TYR A 14 -5.97 -40.26 -6.94
N MET A 15 -6.42 -39.05 -7.31
CA MET A 15 -7.01 -38.11 -6.33
C MET A 15 -8.53 -37.86 -6.48
N LEU A 16 -9.25 -38.55 -7.37
CA LEU A 16 -10.70 -38.33 -7.60
C LEU A 16 -11.66 -39.24 -6.80
N LYS A 17 -11.24 -39.82 -5.67
CA LYS A 17 -12.13 -40.62 -4.81
C LYS A 17 -12.40 -39.95 -3.48
N GLY A 18 -13.45 -39.13 -3.49
CA GLY A 18 -14.56 -39.28 -2.54
C GLY A 18 -14.47 -38.50 -1.24
N TRP A 19 -15.05 -37.29 -1.24
CA TRP A 19 -15.74 -36.74 -0.07
C TRP A 19 -17.11 -36.22 -0.53
N GLY A 20 -18.08 -37.12 -0.57
CA GLY A 20 -19.49 -36.75 -0.72
C GLY A 20 -20.04 -36.29 0.62
N PHE A 21 -20.03 -34.99 0.88
CA PHE A 21 -20.89 -34.38 1.88
C PHE A 21 -22.23 -34.03 1.23
N GLY A 22 -23.08 -35.04 1.10
CA GLY A 22 -24.51 -34.85 0.92
C GLY A 22 -25.11 -34.46 2.26
N GLY A 23 -25.45 -33.19 2.42
CA GLY A 23 -26.13 -32.67 3.60
C GLY A 23 -27.01 -31.50 3.21
N GLY A 24 -28.29 -31.79 2.94
CA GLY A 24 -29.31 -30.78 2.71
C GLY A 24 -29.46 -29.88 3.92
N PHE A 25 -29.11 -28.60 3.75
CA PHE A 25 -29.52 -27.54 4.67
C PHE A 25 -30.84 -26.96 4.19
N ALA A 26 -31.88 -27.21 4.99
CA ALA A 26 -33.19 -26.61 4.85
C ALA A 26 -33.14 -25.09 5.02
N PRO A 27 -34.06 -24.32 4.41
CA PRO A 27 -34.18 -22.89 4.62
C PRO A 27 -34.80 -22.62 6.00
N LEU A 28 -33.97 -22.33 7.00
CA LEU A 28 -34.43 -21.76 8.26
C LEU A 28 -34.57 -20.24 8.09
N SER A 29 -35.82 -19.82 7.99
CA SER A 29 -36.29 -18.45 8.09
C SER A 29 -35.91 -17.85 9.46
N ILE A 30 -34.83 -17.07 9.50
CA ILE A 30 -34.44 -16.31 10.70
C ILE A 30 -35.12 -14.92 10.61
N PRO A 31 -35.94 -14.53 11.61
CA PRO A 31 -36.62 -13.25 11.59
C PRO A 31 -35.65 -12.10 11.86
N LEU A 32 -35.92 -11.00 11.17
CA LEU A 32 -35.39 -9.66 11.39
C LEU A 32 -35.41 -9.28 12.88
N LEU A 33 -34.26 -9.33 13.54
CA LEU A 33 -34.03 -8.58 14.76
C LEU A 33 -33.28 -7.30 14.41
N PHE A 34 -34.04 -6.22 14.45
CA PHE A 34 -33.60 -4.86 14.64
C PHE A 34 -32.57 -4.81 15.78
N PHE A 35 -31.30 -4.55 15.48
CA PHE A 35 -30.38 -3.97 16.44
C PHE A 35 -30.00 -2.58 15.95
N ALA A 36 -30.84 -1.62 16.36
CA ALA A 36 -30.44 -0.23 16.46
C ALA A 36 -29.42 -0.13 17.59
N HIS A 37 -28.16 0.17 17.28
CA HIS A 37 -27.25 0.77 18.24
C HIS A 37 -26.49 1.88 17.54
N SER A 38 -27.00 3.08 17.75
CA SER A 38 -26.27 4.33 17.63
C SER A 38 -25.09 4.37 18.61
N PHE A 39 -24.17 5.30 18.37
CA PHE A 39 -23.11 5.78 19.26
C PHE A 39 -21.85 4.91 19.41
N PHE A 40 -20.82 5.23 18.62
CA PHE A 40 -19.51 5.55 19.22
C PHE A 40 -18.75 6.54 18.31
N LEU A 41 -18.81 7.82 18.71
CA LEU A 41 -17.88 8.88 18.32
C LEU A 41 -16.90 9.02 19.50
N ALA A 42 -15.63 8.75 19.26
CA ALA A 42 -14.50 9.20 20.07
C ALA A 42 -13.32 9.25 19.09
N GLU A 43 -12.74 10.40 18.73
CA GLU A 43 -12.05 11.39 19.57
C GLU A 43 -10.88 10.77 20.33
N GLU A 44 -9.79 10.48 19.62
CA GLU A 44 -8.48 10.36 20.26
C GLU A 44 -7.90 11.75 20.48
N ARG A 45 -8.42 12.40 21.52
CA ARG A 45 -7.63 13.35 22.29
C ARG A 45 -6.65 12.56 23.14
N LEU A 46 -5.40 13.00 23.08
CA LEU A 46 -4.32 12.77 24.04
C LEU A 46 -4.87 12.50 25.45
N SER A 47 -4.77 11.25 25.91
CA SER A 47 -4.99 10.87 27.31
C SER A 47 -3.75 10.18 27.85
N VAL A 48 -2.98 10.97 28.58
CA VAL A 48 -2.07 10.50 29.62
C VAL A 48 -2.92 9.82 30.69
N SER A 49 -2.62 8.56 31.03
CA SER A 49 -3.03 7.92 32.27
C SER A 49 -1.93 6.89 32.59
N SER A 50 -1.05 7.22 33.52
CA SER A 50 -1.20 6.98 34.97
C SER A 50 -1.37 5.51 35.30
N ALA A 51 -0.38 5.02 36.02
CA ALA A 51 -0.20 3.68 36.56
C ALA A 51 -1.49 3.07 37.14
N SER A 52 -1.77 1.82 36.75
CA SER A 52 -2.56 0.90 37.56
C SER A 52 -1.68 -0.29 37.93
N GLU A 53 -1.14 -0.23 39.15
CA GLU A 53 -0.75 -1.41 39.94
C GLU A 53 -1.98 -2.29 40.12
N GLY A 54 -1.95 -3.46 39.49
CA GLY A 54 -3.05 -4.42 39.46
C GLY A 54 -2.49 -5.79 39.15
N ASP A 55 -1.97 -6.41 40.20
CA ASP A 55 -1.31 -7.71 40.22
C ASP A 55 -2.32 -8.85 39.95
N VAL A 56 -2.22 -9.47 38.78
CA VAL A 56 -2.83 -10.78 38.45
C VAL A 56 -1.95 -11.48 37.41
N ILE A 57 -0.90 -12.11 37.93
CA ILE A 57 -0.22 -13.34 37.50
C ILE A 57 -0.67 -13.85 36.10
N SER A 58 -0.17 -13.18 35.06
CA SER A 58 -0.20 -13.73 33.71
C SER A 58 0.91 -14.77 33.61
N ARG A 59 0.49 -16.02 33.46
CA ARG A 59 1.34 -17.21 33.27
C ARG A 59 2.48 -16.92 32.29
N ALA A 60 3.67 -16.73 32.86
CA ALA A 60 4.95 -16.72 32.15
C ALA A 60 5.13 -18.07 31.43
N SER A 61 4.75 -18.10 30.15
CA SER A 61 4.82 -19.30 29.29
C SER A 61 6.12 -19.35 28.47
N THR A 62 7.03 -18.40 28.68
CA THR A 62 8.44 -18.59 28.36
C THR A 62 9.10 -19.18 29.61
N PRO A 63 9.59 -20.43 29.59
CA PRO A 63 10.41 -20.93 30.69
C PRO A 63 11.57 -19.95 30.94
N PRO A 64 12.02 -19.76 32.19
CA PRO A 64 13.13 -18.87 32.50
C PRO A 64 14.41 -19.38 31.82
N THR A 65 14.65 -18.95 30.59
CA THR A 65 15.91 -19.14 29.87
C THR A 65 16.89 -18.07 30.35
N ASP A 66 17.23 -18.09 31.64
CA ASP A 66 18.20 -17.18 32.26
C ASP A 66 19.53 -17.88 32.54
N VAL A 67 20.03 -18.60 31.53
CA VAL A 67 21.41 -19.05 31.49
C VAL A 67 21.79 -19.20 30.02
N SER A 68 22.13 -18.06 29.39
CA SER A 68 23.07 -18.12 28.28
C SER A 68 24.37 -18.72 28.84
N PRO A 69 24.86 -19.86 28.33
CA PRO A 69 26.10 -20.44 28.83
C PRO A 69 27.22 -19.40 28.78
N PRO A 70 27.99 -19.19 29.86
CA PRO A 70 29.15 -18.32 29.82
C PRO A 70 30.14 -18.88 28.79
N GLY A 71 30.26 -18.22 27.63
CA GLY A 71 31.16 -18.64 26.55
C GLY A 71 30.53 -18.80 25.16
N SER A 72 29.23 -18.51 24.97
CA SER A 72 28.71 -18.40 23.61
C SER A 72 29.40 -17.24 22.87
N PRO A 73 29.95 -17.48 21.66
CA PRO A 73 30.56 -16.41 20.87
C PRO A 73 29.52 -15.31 20.59
N PRO A 74 29.94 -14.03 20.50
CA PRO A 74 29.02 -12.94 20.19
C PRO A 74 28.27 -13.26 18.91
N PHE A 75 26.93 -13.25 18.97
CA PHE A 75 26.10 -13.40 17.78
C PHE A 75 26.24 -12.12 16.95
N HIS A 76 27.16 -12.16 15.98
CA HIS A 76 27.25 -11.15 14.95
C HIS A 76 26.13 -11.39 13.94
N LEU A 77 25.09 -10.55 14.01
CA LEU A 77 24.09 -10.52 12.94
C LEU A 77 24.80 -10.16 11.64
N PRO A 78 24.59 -10.93 10.55
CA PRO A 78 25.17 -10.58 9.26
C PRO A 78 24.67 -9.21 8.83
N ALA A 79 25.55 -8.42 8.21
CA ALA A 79 25.18 -7.11 7.69
C ALA A 79 23.99 -7.27 6.71
N PRO A 80 22.97 -6.38 6.78
CA PRO A 80 21.81 -6.46 5.91
C PRO A 80 22.27 -6.37 4.46
N THR A 81 21.91 -7.37 3.67
CA THR A 81 22.19 -7.37 2.22
C THR A 81 21.11 -6.58 1.49
N GLU A 82 21.47 -5.95 0.37
CA GLU A 82 20.55 -5.18 -0.48
C GLU A 82 19.31 -5.99 -0.89
N GLU A 83 19.48 -7.28 -1.19
CA GLU A 83 18.38 -8.19 -1.53
C GLU A 83 17.39 -8.37 -0.38
N MET A 84 17.87 -8.45 0.86
CA MET A 84 17.00 -8.54 2.04
C MET A 84 16.21 -7.26 2.26
N ILE A 85 16.82 -6.09 2.02
CA ILE A 85 16.16 -4.79 2.12
C ILE A 85 15.00 -4.73 1.11
N ARG A 86 15.26 -5.09 -0.15
CA ARG A 86 14.21 -5.11 -1.20
C ARG A 86 13.05 -6.05 -0.88
N ARG A 87 13.34 -7.24 -0.35
CA ARG A 87 12.28 -8.19 0.07
C ARG A 87 11.41 -7.62 1.18
N ARG A 88 12.02 -6.91 2.13
CA ARG A 88 11.30 -6.28 3.24
C ARG A 88 10.39 -5.17 2.73
N GLU A 89 10.92 -4.26 1.93
CA GLU A 89 10.15 -3.15 1.34
C GLU A 89 8.98 -3.68 0.49
N GLN A 90 9.21 -4.73 -0.30
CA GLN A 90 8.16 -5.37 -1.09
C GLN A 90 7.09 -5.99 -0.19
N SER A 91 7.48 -6.69 0.88
CA SER A 91 6.56 -7.27 1.86
C SER A 91 5.72 -6.21 2.56
N ASP A 92 6.32 -5.08 2.93
CA ASP A 92 5.64 -3.98 3.60
C ASP A 92 4.59 -3.36 2.66
N ARG A 93 4.97 -3.09 1.41
CA ARG A 93 4.03 -2.60 0.37
C ARG A 93 2.90 -3.60 0.11
N ALA A 94 3.24 -4.90 0.05
CA ALA A 94 2.24 -5.94 -0.18
C ALA A 94 1.23 -5.99 0.97
N SER A 95 1.70 -5.90 2.21
CA SER A 95 0.87 -5.94 3.41
C SER A 95 -0.11 -4.77 3.45
N GLN A 96 0.34 -3.57 3.07
CA GLN A 96 -0.52 -2.38 2.98
C GLN A 96 -1.63 -2.56 1.94
N GLU A 97 -1.29 -3.01 0.73
CA GLU A 97 -2.26 -3.23 -0.34
C GLU A 97 -3.23 -4.38 -0.04
N ILE A 98 -2.74 -5.46 0.57
CA ILE A 98 -3.58 -6.58 1.01
C ILE A 98 -4.61 -6.08 2.02
N GLY A 99 -4.19 -5.31 3.04
CA GLY A 99 -5.09 -4.71 4.02
C GLY A 99 -6.16 -3.83 3.37
N ASN A 100 -5.77 -2.96 2.45
CA ASN A 100 -6.70 -2.11 1.69
C ASN A 100 -7.73 -2.92 0.89
N ARG A 101 -7.31 -4.04 0.28
CA ARG A 101 -8.21 -4.92 -0.48
C ARG A 101 -9.12 -5.74 0.43
N MET A 102 -8.64 -6.22 1.57
CA MET A 102 -9.46 -6.92 2.57
C MET A 102 -10.61 -6.04 3.07
N LEU A 103 -10.35 -4.75 3.33
CA LEU A 103 -11.39 -3.79 3.70
C LEU A 103 -12.45 -3.60 2.60
N ARG A 104 -12.09 -3.82 1.34
CA ARG A 104 -13.01 -3.79 0.18
C ARG A 104 -13.69 -5.15 -0.07
N GLY A 105 -13.53 -6.12 0.83
CA GLY A 105 -14.14 -7.45 0.72
C GLY A 105 -13.39 -8.42 -0.20
N TRP A 106 -12.13 -8.14 -0.54
CA TRP A 106 -11.28 -9.14 -1.21
C TRP A 106 -10.86 -10.23 -0.23
N THR A 107 -10.60 -11.43 -0.74
CA THR A 107 -10.12 -12.55 0.08
C THR A 107 -8.70 -12.94 -0.32
N MET A 108 -7.81 -13.10 0.64
CA MET A 108 -6.48 -13.69 0.42
C MET A 108 -6.60 -15.19 0.16
N LEU A 109 -5.78 -15.71 -0.74
CA LEU A 109 -5.70 -17.12 -1.10
C LEU A 109 -4.44 -17.75 -0.52
N ALA A 110 -4.41 -19.09 -0.47
CA ALA A 110 -3.22 -19.85 -0.09
C ALA A 110 -2.19 -19.97 -1.24
N ASP A 111 -2.53 -19.46 -2.43
CA ASP A 111 -1.66 -19.48 -3.60
C ASP A 111 -0.72 -18.27 -3.60
N GLU A 112 0.53 -18.47 -3.99
CA GLU A 112 1.55 -17.43 -4.12
C GLU A 112 1.74 -16.99 -5.59
N CYS A 113 2.28 -15.79 -5.80
CA CYS A 113 2.58 -15.27 -7.12
C CYS A 113 3.73 -16.04 -7.80
N THR A 114 3.53 -16.51 -9.03
CA THR A 114 4.54 -17.25 -9.82
C THR A 114 5.64 -16.36 -10.43
N ASN A 115 5.55 -15.05 -10.28
CA ASN A 115 6.53 -14.13 -10.85
C ASN A 115 7.79 -14.08 -10.00
N ASN A 116 8.96 -14.33 -10.62
CA ASN A 116 10.27 -14.30 -9.96
C ASN A 116 10.62 -12.93 -9.32
N SER A 117 9.96 -11.84 -9.74
CA SER A 117 10.15 -10.52 -9.13
C SER A 117 9.36 -10.31 -7.83
N CYS A 118 8.44 -11.23 -7.50
CA CYS A 118 7.59 -11.17 -6.31
C CYS A 118 8.02 -12.25 -5.32
N PHE A 119 8.46 -11.86 -4.13
CA PHE A 119 9.01 -12.77 -3.13
C PHE A 119 7.93 -13.22 -2.15
N GLY A 120 7.30 -14.37 -2.41
CA GLY A 120 6.33 -14.99 -1.49
C GLY A 120 5.04 -14.16 -1.29
N ILE A 121 4.64 -13.40 -2.31
CA ILE A 121 3.46 -12.54 -2.22
C ILE A 121 2.19 -13.36 -2.47
N PRO A 122 1.23 -13.40 -1.54
CA PRO A 122 0.00 -14.16 -1.70
C PRO A 122 -0.94 -13.51 -2.73
N LEU A 123 -1.68 -14.35 -3.46
CA LEU A 123 -2.72 -13.91 -4.38
C LEU A 123 -4.00 -13.53 -3.63
N VAL A 124 -4.74 -12.55 -4.14
CA VAL A 124 -6.04 -12.15 -3.61
C VAL A 124 -7.13 -12.33 -4.67
N ARG A 125 -8.34 -12.70 -4.26
CA ARG A 125 -9.51 -12.77 -5.15
C ARG A 125 -10.45 -11.59 -4.97
N SER A 126 -10.98 -11.07 -6.07
CA SER A 126 -12.00 -10.02 -6.05
C SER A 126 -13.34 -10.53 -5.52
N PRO A 127 -14.11 -9.71 -4.79
CA PRO A 127 -15.51 -10.02 -4.52
C PRO A 127 -16.31 -9.97 -5.81
N GLY A 128 -17.28 -10.87 -5.97
CA GLY A 128 -18.21 -10.85 -7.10
C GLY A 128 -18.44 -12.23 -7.75
N PRO A 129 -19.27 -12.28 -8.80
CA PRO A 129 -19.65 -13.53 -9.45
C PRO A 129 -18.51 -14.18 -10.23
N ASN A 130 -17.53 -13.41 -10.69
CA ASN A 130 -16.35 -13.88 -11.42
C ASN A 130 -15.09 -13.51 -10.63
N PRO A 131 -14.70 -14.30 -9.61
CA PRO A 131 -13.55 -13.99 -8.77
C PRO A 131 -12.26 -14.12 -9.57
N VAL A 132 -11.58 -13.00 -9.82
CA VAL A 132 -10.27 -12.98 -10.47
C VAL A 132 -9.20 -13.04 -9.38
N LYS A 133 -8.24 -13.96 -9.51
CA LYS A 133 -7.07 -14.00 -8.63
C LYS A 133 -6.05 -12.98 -9.14
N GLU A 134 -5.50 -12.14 -8.29
CA GLU A 134 -4.55 -11.10 -8.69
C GLU A 134 -3.41 -10.97 -7.65
N CYS A 135 -2.19 -10.74 -8.12
CA CYS A 135 -1.07 -10.36 -7.26
C CYS A 135 -1.12 -8.86 -6.96
N VAL A 136 -1.03 -8.48 -5.68
CA VAL A 136 -1.11 -7.07 -5.26
C VAL A 136 0.09 -6.22 -5.66
N ILE A 137 1.27 -6.83 -5.88
CA ILE A 137 2.50 -6.12 -6.21
C ILE A 137 2.65 -5.91 -7.72
N CYS A 138 2.58 -6.99 -8.50
CA CYS A 138 2.79 -6.91 -9.95
C CYS A 138 1.50 -6.76 -10.75
N GLY A 139 0.33 -6.87 -10.12
CA GLY A 139 -0.97 -6.75 -10.80
C GLY A 139 -1.33 -7.92 -11.72
N HIS A 140 -0.53 -8.98 -11.76
CA HIS A 140 -0.78 -10.11 -12.64
C HIS A 140 -2.06 -10.84 -12.24
N ARG A 141 -2.94 -11.07 -13.22
CA ARG A 141 -4.25 -11.73 -13.03
C ARG A 141 -4.16 -13.19 -13.46
N TYR A 142 -4.63 -14.07 -12.60
CA TYR A 142 -4.73 -15.49 -12.85
C TYR A 142 -6.21 -15.85 -12.91
N VAL A 143 -6.65 -16.26 -14.10
CA VAL A 143 -8.01 -16.79 -14.28
C VAL A 143 -7.98 -18.22 -13.73
N PRO A 144 -8.91 -18.61 -12.84
CA PRO A 144 -9.00 -19.99 -12.36
C PRO A 144 -9.45 -20.88 -13.52
N ASP A 145 -8.47 -21.35 -14.27
CA ASP A 145 -8.65 -22.04 -15.52
C ASP A 145 -8.46 -23.54 -15.34
N GLY A 146 -9.54 -24.30 -15.52
CA GLY A 146 -9.41 -25.64 -16.11
C GLY A 146 -9.01 -25.57 -17.60
N SER A 147 -8.91 -24.38 -18.19
CA SER A 147 -8.52 -24.12 -19.57
C SER A 147 -7.31 -23.20 -19.61
N SER A 148 -6.10 -23.76 -19.59
CA SER A 148 -4.85 -23.00 -19.72
C SER A 148 -4.80 -22.23 -21.04
N THR A 149 -5.38 -21.03 -21.07
CA THR A 149 -5.13 -20.04 -22.10
C THR A 149 -4.18 -19.02 -21.50
N VAL A 150 -2.90 -19.24 -21.77
CA VAL A 150 -1.82 -18.28 -21.56
C VAL A 150 -2.19 -17.00 -22.30
N LEU A 151 -2.76 -16.03 -21.60
CA LEU A 151 -2.89 -14.68 -22.12
C LEU A 151 -1.51 -14.05 -22.03
N LEU A 152 -0.95 -13.77 -23.20
CA LEU A 152 0.30 -13.03 -23.35
C LEU A 152 0.24 -11.74 -22.53
N PRO A 153 1.36 -11.30 -21.95
CA PRO A 153 1.44 -10.02 -21.27
C PRO A 153 1.12 -8.92 -22.29
N THR A 154 -0.04 -8.29 -22.16
CA THR A 154 -0.30 -7.01 -22.82
C THR A 154 0.74 -6.03 -22.26
N PRO A 155 1.61 -5.44 -23.10
CA PRO A 155 2.56 -4.44 -22.62
C PRO A 155 1.76 -3.32 -21.96
N ALA A 156 2.12 -3.04 -20.71
CA ALA A 156 1.57 -1.98 -19.90
C ALA A 156 1.58 -0.67 -20.71
N GLY A 157 0.40 -0.23 -21.11
CA GLY A 157 0.20 1.17 -21.45
C GLY A 157 0.32 1.94 -20.15
N ASP A 158 1.37 2.76 -20.06
CA ASP A 158 1.54 3.81 -19.06
C ASP A 158 0.26 4.65 -18.97
N THR A 159 -0.62 4.25 -18.05
CA THR A 159 -1.75 5.07 -17.64
C THR A 159 -1.58 5.27 -16.14
N PRO A 160 -1.33 6.51 -15.68
CA PRO A 160 -1.24 6.78 -14.26
C PRO A 160 -2.56 6.38 -13.58
N PRO A 161 -2.51 5.85 -12.35
CA PRO A 161 -3.71 5.47 -11.63
C PRO A 161 -4.53 6.74 -11.40
N ASN A 162 -5.70 6.79 -12.05
CA ASN A 162 -6.74 7.74 -11.75
C ASN A 162 -7.22 7.46 -10.33
N GLU A 163 -6.67 8.19 -9.35
CA GLU A 163 -7.21 8.31 -8.01
C GLU A 163 -8.64 8.84 -8.10
N THR A 164 -9.61 7.93 -8.22
CA THR A 164 -10.99 8.24 -7.87
C THR A 164 -11.06 8.34 -6.35
N SER A 165 -10.69 9.52 -5.86
CA SER A 165 -10.98 10.01 -4.52
C SER A 165 -12.49 10.03 -4.34
N SER A 166 -13.01 8.98 -3.69
CA SER A 166 -14.35 8.98 -3.11
C SER A 166 -14.30 9.82 -1.84
N THR A 167 -14.49 11.13 -2.00
CA THR A 167 -14.78 12.07 -0.92
C THR A 167 -16.10 11.67 -0.24
N PRO A 168 -16.13 11.36 1.07
CA PRO A 168 -17.38 11.24 1.80
C PRO A 168 -17.92 12.64 2.08
N LYS A 169 -19.00 12.99 1.40
CA LYS A 169 -19.75 14.25 1.55
C LYS A 169 -20.57 14.20 2.85
N GLY A 170 -19.92 14.48 3.98
CA GLY A 170 -20.56 14.69 5.27
C GLY A 170 -21.14 16.10 5.38
N LYS A 171 -22.46 16.18 5.52
CA LYS A 171 -23.27 17.40 5.63
C LYS A 171 -23.68 17.60 7.10
N PRO A 172 -23.37 18.72 7.76
CA PRO A 172 -24.15 19.20 8.89
C PRO A 172 -25.04 20.36 8.46
N SER A 173 -26.31 20.23 8.81
CA SER A 173 -27.40 21.16 8.54
C SER A 173 -27.61 22.11 9.73
N LYS A 174 -28.13 23.31 9.43
CA LYS A 174 -28.69 24.39 10.30
C LYS A 174 -27.62 25.41 10.77
N GLY A 175 -27.77 26.72 10.62
CA GLY A 175 -28.93 27.59 10.37
C GLY A 175 -28.53 29.00 9.90
N PRO A 176 -29.41 30.01 9.97
CA PRO A 176 -29.62 30.97 8.88
C PRO A 176 -29.19 32.41 9.18
N THR A 177 -28.65 33.16 8.21
CA THR A 177 -28.93 34.62 8.08
C THR A 177 -28.55 35.13 6.68
N ALA A 178 -29.33 36.11 6.21
CA ALA A 178 -29.44 36.60 4.83
C ALA A 178 -28.47 37.78 4.53
N PRO A 179 -28.75 38.72 3.60
CA PRO A 179 -28.38 38.63 2.19
C PRO A 179 -27.51 39.81 1.69
N GLY A 180 -26.87 39.59 0.54
CA GLY A 180 -26.57 40.66 -0.43
C GLY A 180 -25.11 41.07 -0.53
N SER A 181 -24.51 40.86 -1.70
CA SER A 181 -24.03 41.98 -2.52
C SER A 181 -23.54 41.48 -3.88
N SER A 182 -23.99 42.20 -4.89
CA SER A 182 -23.71 42.13 -6.32
C SER A 182 -22.22 42.15 -6.72
N ARG A 183 -21.94 41.67 -7.95
CA ARG A 183 -21.36 42.43 -9.10
C ARG A 183 -20.39 41.55 -9.91
N SER A 184 -20.85 40.96 -11.01
CA SER A 184 -20.67 41.45 -12.40
C SER A 184 -19.26 41.35 -13.01
N LYS A 185 -19.20 40.61 -14.14
CA LYS A 185 -18.44 40.89 -15.38
C LYS A 185 -16.93 40.57 -15.38
N LYS A 186 -16.49 39.63 -16.24
CA LYS A 186 -16.14 39.81 -17.68
C LYS A 186 -15.08 38.79 -18.10
N SER A 187 -15.36 38.02 -19.15
CA SER A 187 -14.36 37.32 -19.96
C SER A 187 -13.53 38.31 -20.79
N PRO A 188 -12.27 37.94 -21.12
CA PRO A 188 -11.82 37.95 -22.52
C PRO A 188 -10.98 36.69 -22.83
N LEU A 189 -11.33 35.91 -23.84
CA LEU A 189 -10.89 35.99 -25.24
C LEU A 189 -9.36 35.86 -25.43
N ALA A 190 -8.98 34.76 -26.08
CA ALA A 190 -7.64 34.25 -26.34
C ALA A 190 -6.79 35.12 -27.29
N PRO A 191 -5.49 34.81 -27.38
CA PRO A 191 -4.91 34.53 -28.69
C PRO A 191 -4.18 33.18 -28.73
N ALA A 192 -4.41 32.46 -29.83
CA ALA A 192 -3.76 31.21 -30.19
C ALA A 192 -2.42 31.47 -30.87
N MET A 193 -1.33 30.84 -30.41
CA MET A 193 -0.09 30.66 -31.17
C MET A 193 0.64 29.37 -30.75
N GLY A 194 0.89 28.49 -31.72
CA GLY A 194 2.11 27.68 -31.83
C GLY A 194 2.26 26.44 -30.95
N THR A 195 1.56 25.35 -31.29
CA THR A 195 1.87 23.98 -30.85
C THR A 195 2.95 23.37 -31.74
N GLU A 196 4.24 23.49 -31.40
CA GLU A 196 5.28 22.53 -31.81
C GLU A 196 6.41 22.49 -30.77
N ARG A 197 6.78 21.26 -30.34
CA ARG A 197 7.92 20.83 -29.48
C ARG A 197 7.66 20.69 -27.96
N THR A 198 7.13 19.53 -27.55
CA THR A 198 6.98 19.10 -26.14
C THR A 198 7.71 17.79 -25.82
N ALA A 199 8.89 17.56 -26.40
CA ALA A 199 9.72 16.38 -26.06
C ALA A 199 11.05 16.72 -25.36
N SER A 200 11.42 18.01 -25.24
CA SER A 200 12.71 18.45 -24.69
C SER A 200 12.61 19.21 -23.36
N ALA A 201 11.40 19.43 -22.84
CA ALA A 201 11.18 20.19 -21.61
C ALA A 201 11.24 19.33 -20.33
N SER A 202 11.08 18.01 -20.44
CA SER A 202 11.09 17.10 -19.28
C SER A 202 12.50 16.80 -18.76
N THR A 203 13.51 16.75 -19.63
CA THR A 203 14.90 16.47 -19.23
C THR A 203 15.58 17.64 -18.51
N SER A 204 15.20 18.89 -18.80
CA SER A 204 15.78 20.05 -18.12
C SER A 204 15.27 20.18 -16.68
N VAL A 205 14.00 19.86 -16.42
CA VAL A 205 13.42 19.93 -15.06
C VAL A 205 14.08 18.91 -14.14
N SER A 206 14.33 17.68 -14.61
CA SER A 206 15.01 16.65 -13.81
C SER A 206 16.43 17.06 -13.41
N LEU A 207 17.20 17.65 -14.33
CA LEU A 207 18.57 18.08 -14.06
C LEU A 207 18.59 19.23 -13.04
N HIS A 208 17.70 20.22 -13.18
CA HIS A 208 17.58 21.30 -12.22
C HIS A 208 17.17 20.82 -10.82
N LEU A 209 16.34 19.77 -10.73
CA LEU A 209 15.95 19.19 -9.45
C LEU A 209 17.12 18.47 -8.77
N GLU A 210 17.89 17.66 -9.51
CA GLU A 210 19.08 17.00 -8.94
C GLU A 210 20.10 18.03 -8.44
N GLN A 211 20.33 19.10 -9.20
CA GLN A 211 21.25 20.16 -8.79
C GLN A 211 20.75 20.93 -7.55
N ALA A 212 19.43 21.11 -7.40
CA ALA A 212 18.87 21.73 -6.21
C ALA A 212 19.00 20.83 -4.97
N LEU A 213 18.79 19.51 -5.13
CA LEU A 213 18.94 18.54 -4.06
C LEU A 213 20.39 18.42 -3.58
N SER A 214 21.38 18.47 -4.48
CA SER A 214 22.79 18.43 -4.08
C SER A 214 23.21 19.64 -3.26
N VAL A 215 22.72 20.84 -3.60
CA VAL A 215 23.01 22.07 -2.84
C VAL A 215 22.35 22.03 -1.45
N LEU A 216 21.14 21.48 -1.36
CA LEU A 216 20.43 21.31 -0.08
C LEU A 216 21.19 20.36 0.85
N ASP A 217 21.74 19.26 0.34
CA ASP A 217 22.50 18.29 1.14
C ASP A 217 23.77 18.91 1.73
N GLU A 218 24.52 19.67 0.93
CA GLU A 218 25.73 20.38 1.38
C GLU A 218 25.42 21.43 2.47
N LEU A 219 24.30 22.15 2.32
CA LEU A 219 23.85 23.12 3.32
C LEU A 219 23.41 22.44 4.63
N LEU A 220 22.77 21.27 4.55
CA LEU A 220 22.32 20.51 5.72
C LEU A 220 23.52 19.93 6.49
N LEU A 221 24.54 19.42 5.77
CA LEU A 221 25.81 19.00 6.35
C LEU A 221 26.55 20.17 7.04
N THR A 222 26.52 21.36 6.43
CA THR A 222 27.18 22.55 7.00
C THR A 222 26.43 23.07 8.24
N ALA A 223 25.09 23.16 8.18
CA ALA A 223 24.26 23.63 9.29
C ALA A 223 24.28 22.67 10.49
N THR A 224 24.34 21.37 10.25
CA THR A 224 24.47 20.37 11.33
C THR A 224 25.82 20.43 12.02
N ALA A 225 26.90 20.79 11.31
CA ALA A 225 28.21 21.00 11.90
C ALA A 225 28.28 22.30 12.75
N ALA A 226 27.54 23.33 12.37
CA ALA A 226 27.48 24.60 13.11
C ALA A 226 26.63 24.51 14.40
N GLY A 227 25.64 23.62 14.44
CA GLY A 227 24.78 23.41 15.62
C GLY A 227 23.73 24.52 15.82
N ASP A 228 23.54 25.40 14.84
CA ASP A 228 22.59 26.50 14.92
C ASP A 228 21.16 26.02 14.58
N ALA A 229 20.37 25.77 15.63
CA ALA A 229 18.99 25.29 15.52
C ALA A 229 18.08 26.20 14.68
N GLN A 230 18.38 27.50 14.62
CA GLN A 230 17.60 28.46 13.84
C GLN A 230 17.82 28.29 12.32
N GLU A 231 19.05 27.98 11.89
CA GLU A 231 19.35 27.74 10.47
C GLU A 231 18.77 26.41 9.98
N ILE A 232 18.76 25.38 10.85
CA ILE A 232 18.10 24.11 10.54
C ILE A 232 16.60 24.34 10.28
N GLY A 233 15.95 25.19 11.09
CA GLY A 233 14.54 25.56 10.90
C GLY A 233 14.26 26.27 9.58
N THR A 234 15.12 27.22 9.17
CA THR A 234 14.94 27.94 7.89
C THR A 234 15.19 27.05 6.68
N ILE A 235 16.10 26.09 6.77
CA ILE A 235 16.34 25.08 5.73
C ILE A 235 15.10 24.17 5.59
N ALA A 236 14.54 23.68 6.70
CA ALA A 236 13.35 22.84 6.68
C ALA A 236 12.11 23.55 6.06
N ASP A 237 11.93 24.83 6.38
CA ASP A 237 10.88 25.67 5.78
C ASP A 237 11.08 25.85 4.27
N SER A 238 12.32 26.03 3.84
CA SER A 238 12.67 26.18 2.42
C SER A 238 12.38 24.90 1.63
N ILE A 239 12.72 23.74 2.20
CA ILE A 239 12.40 22.42 1.62
C ILE A 239 10.89 22.27 1.45
N THR A 240 10.11 22.60 2.49
CA THR A 240 8.64 22.50 2.45
C THR A 240 8.03 23.39 1.36
N LYS A 241 8.56 24.61 1.17
CA LYS A 241 8.12 25.52 0.10
C LYS A 241 8.41 24.98 -1.30
N VAL A 242 9.57 24.34 -1.50
CA VAL A 242 9.93 23.73 -2.79
C VAL A 242 8.96 22.57 -3.11
N PHE A 243 8.68 21.69 -2.15
CA PHE A 243 7.69 20.61 -2.34
C PHE A 243 6.30 21.14 -2.65
N ALA A 244 5.86 22.20 -1.98
CA ALA A 244 4.58 22.84 -2.27
C ALA A 244 4.52 23.43 -3.68
N ALA A 245 5.60 24.06 -4.15
CA ALA A 245 5.70 24.61 -5.50
C ALA A 245 5.67 23.50 -6.58
N ILE A 246 6.41 22.41 -6.36
CA ILE A 246 6.41 21.25 -7.26
C ILE A 246 4.99 20.66 -7.34
N LYS A 247 4.32 20.45 -6.20
CA LYS A 247 2.94 19.93 -6.16
C LYS A 247 1.95 20.84 -6.89
N ALA A 248 2.07 22.17 -6.73
CA ALA A 248 1.24 23.13 -7.43
C ALA A 248 1.47 23.16 -8.94
N SER A 249 2.70 22.89 -9.39
CA SER A 249 3.03 22.81 -10.81
C SER A 249 2.52 21.51 -11.48
N SER A 250 2.49 20.39 -10.75
CA SER A 250 1.99 19.11 -11.25
C SER A 250 0.46 19.03 -11.40
N SER A 251 -0.28 19.97 -10.81
CA SER A 251 -1.75 20.00 -10.85
C SER A 251 -2.32 20.82 -12.01
N ARG A 252 -1.48 21.42 -12.87
CA ARG A 252 -1.89 22.16 -14.07
C ARG A 252 -1.71 21.30 -15.30
#